data_AF-A0A8H5QPI5-F1
#
_entry.id   AF-A0A8H5QPI5-F1
#
_cell.length_a   1.000
_cell.length_b   1.000
_cell.length_c   1.000
_cell.angle_alpha   90.00
_cell.angle_beta   90.00
_cell.angle_gamma   90.00
#
_symmetry.space_group_name_H-M   'P 1'
#
loop_
_entity.id
_entity.type
_entity.pdbx_description
1 polymer ?
#
loop_
_entity_poly.entity_id
_entity_poly.type
_entity_poly.pdbx_seq_one_letter_code
_entity_poly.pdbx_strand_id
1 'polypeptide(L)'
;MKSSLPLILYLVTFTVAAKPKLSDSWEIDDSCDGARLEKLEDAHSEIVELLTKVTNDLAHVQQPRPATRWGGPNWDRIARNLAGLFGLQSGDALLENGYDPGEQYFSQVLYTYDRMYQALVKGQTVQEKGYSGKLKDLSEHSKPLLLCGDTRNWEYFDQNAPDKYDKSKKVVEVFKEAANHGGALIRGNRYVEASPGTRNPGFCTGKYGFTFIHHDLITICDETLQFDVEKWPVRDGGEVVADTDLDGAHFGRQSLVRVMLHEFAHYYGSRMEGNELKKLPDQQAVDTNGCFLWTGDRNKSVREPRTADGRDPPLQVVFGLKSCTNLNKNQTGNKDAGKFEKDGVYVPGTLGNMGPSVATWTAETYAYFAIISYLEKWEWPIPEEAGPQTTTAGPLPTP
;
A
#
# COMPACT_ATOMS: atom_id res chain seq x y z
N MET A 1 45.93 -35.61 -43.62
CA MET A 1 44.82 -35.60 -42.64
C MET A 1 44.61 -34.19 -42.15
N LYS A 2 43.59 -33.49 -42.65
CA LYS A 2 43.11 -32.21 -42.10
C LYS A 2 41.77 -32.54 -41.42
N SER A 3 41.70 -32.38 -40.11
CA SER A 3 40.46 -32.54 -39.34
C SER A 3 39.79 -31.18 -39.24
N SER A 4 38.58 -31.09 -39.78
CA SER A 4 37.68 -29.95 -39.67
C SER A 4 36.88 -30.12 -38.38
N LEU A 5 37.02 -29.21 -37.40
CA LEU A 5 36.04 -29.10 -36.32
C LEU A 5 34.89 -28.19 -36.77
N PRO A 6 33.63 -28.58 -36.58
CA PRO A 6 32.50 -27.69 -36.84
C PRO A 6 32.38 -26.68 -35.71
N LEU A 7 32.25 -25.42 -36.09
CA LEU A 7 31.89 -24.30 -35.23
C LEU A 7 30.43 -24.48 -34.79
N ILE A 8 30.20 -24.94 -33.56
CA ILE A 8 28.85 -24.97 -32.97
C ILE A 8 28.52 -23.54 -32.55
N LEU A 9 27.67 -22.90 -33.35
CA LEU A 9 27.07 -21.61 -33.05
C LEU A 9 26.06 -21.80 -31.90
N TYR A 10 26.41 -21.39 -30.69
CA TYR A 10 25.45 -21.28 -29.59
C TYR A 10 24.49 -20.12 -29.91
N LEU A 11 23.33 -20.44 -30.48
CA LEU A 11 22.17 -19.57 -30.48
C LEU A 11 21.67 -19.45 -29.04
N VAL A 12 22.12 -18.41 -28.33
CA VAL A 12 21.47 -17.94 -27.11
C VAL A 12 20.12 -17.38 -27.55
N THR A 13 19.10 -18.22 -27.48
CA THR A 13 17.71 -17.77 -27.53
C THR A 13 17.47 -17.01 -26.24
N PHE A 14 17.50 -15.68 -26.31
CA PHE A 14 16.89 -14.83 -25.30
C PHE A 14 15.39 -15.11 -25.36
N THR A 15 14.94 -16.07 -24.56
CA THR A 15 13.52 -16.16 -24.20
C THR A 15 13.20 -14.87 -23.47
N VAL A 16 12.46 -13.98 -24.13
CA VAL A 16 11.80 -12.87 -23.44
C VAL A 16 10.87 -13.55 -22.45
N ALA A 17 11.24 -13.55 -21.17
CA ALA A 17 10.37 -14.05 -20.13
C ALA A 17 9.04 -13.31 -20.26
N ALA A 18 7.93 -14.04 -20.31
CA ALA A 18 6.61 -13.42 -20.33
C ALA A 18 6.49 -12.47 -19.14
N LYS A 19 5.90 -11.28 -19.35
CA LYS A 19 5.64 -10.35 -18.25
C LYS A 19 4.78 -11.07 -17.20
N PRO A 20 5.07 -10.91 -15.89
CA PRO A 20 4.24 -11.48 -14.82
C PRO A 20 2.79 -11.02 -14.97
N LYS A 21 1.86 -11.95 -14.82
CA LYS A 21 0.43 -11.67 -14.88
C LYS A 21 -0.14 -11.53 -13.48
N LEU A 22 -1.20 -10.75 -13.34
CA LEU A 22 -1.89 -10.61 -12.07
C LEU A 22 -2.43 -11.97 -11.57
N SER A 23 -2.87 -12.81 -12.50
CA SER A 23 -3.30 -14.20 -12.25
C SER A 23 -2.21 -15.13 -11.72
N ASP A 24 -0.93 -14.74 -11.78
CA ASP A 24 0.17 -15.53 -11.20
C ASP A 24 0.13 -15.51 -9.67
N SER A 25 -0.33 -14.42 -9.06
CA SER A 25 -0.40 -14.25 -7.59
C SER A 25 -1.82 -14.14 -7.02
N TRP A 26 -2.80 -13.79 -7.84
CA TRP A 26 -4.20 -13.63 -7.42
C TRP A 26 -5.15 -14.53 -8.21
N GLU A 27 -6.21 -14.99 -7.55
CA GLU A 27 -7.40 -15.49 -8.23
C GLU A 27 -8.20 -14.28 -8.74
N ILE A 28 -8.44 -14.22 -10.04
CA ILE A 28 -9.19 -13.11 -10.66
C ILE A 28 -10.64 -13.54 -10.81
N ASP A 29 -11.52 -12.80 -10.15
CA ASP A 29 -12.94 -13.07 -10.15
C ASP A 29 -13.62 -12.69 -11.48
N ASP A 30 -14.74 -13.35 -11.79
CA ASP A 30 -15.53 -13.13 -13.00
C ASP A 30 -16.18 -11.73 -13.11
N SER A 31 -16.17 -10.94 -12.03
CA SER A 31 -16.54 -9.51 -12.06
C SER A 31 -15.55 -8.66 -12.87
N CYS A 32 -14.32 -9.13 -13.04
CA CYS A 32 -13.31 -8.50 -13.89
C CYS A 32 -13.47 -9.02 -15.33
N ASP A 33 -14.48 -8.49 -16.04
CA ASP A 33 -14.67 -8.78 -17.47
C ASP A 33 -13.44 -8.42 -18.32
N GLY A 34 -13.41 -8.86 -19.59
CA GLY A 34 -12.21 -8.76 -20.44
C GLY A 34 -11.60 -7.35 -20.52
N ALA A 35 -12.43 -6.29 -20.61
CA ALA A 35 -11.94 -4.92 -20.68
C ALA A 35 -11.41 -4.42 -19.32
N ARG A 36 -12.08 -4.78 -18.21
CA ARG A 36 -11.60 -4.47 -16.86
C ARG A 36 -10.30 -5.20 -16.54
N LEU A 37 -10.21 -6.47 -16.92
CA LEU A 37 -9.01 -7.28 -16.74
C LEU A 37 -7.83 -6.74 -17.53
N GLU A 38 -8.03 -6.32 -18.77
CA GLU A 38 -6.98 -5.67 -19.57
C GLU A 38 -6.42 -4.43 -18.86
N LYS A 39 -7.29 -3.55 -18.35
CA LYS A 39 -6.85 -2.38 -17.54
C LYS A 39 -6.06 -2.78 -16.30
N LEU A 40 -6.48 -3.83 -15.59
CA LEU A 40 -5.78 -4.32 -14.40
C LEU A 40 -4.41 -4.93 -14.74
N GLU A 41 -4.29 -5.67 -15.83
CA GLU A 41 -3.02 -6.27 -16.28
C GLU A 41 -2.04 -5.20 -16.80
N ASP A 42 -2.54 -4.16 -17.46
CA ASP A 42 -1.76 -2.97 -17.84
C ASP A 42 -1.20 -2.28 -16.59
N ALA A 43 -2.06 -1.99 -15.61
CA ALA A 43 -1.63 -1.38 -14.35
C ALA A 43 -0.67 -2.30 -13.57
N HIS A 44 -0.92 -3.61 -13.55
CA HIS A 44 -0.02 -4.60 -12.93
C HIS A 44 1.36 -4.60 -13.59
N SER A 45 1.43 -4.50 -14.91
CA SER A 45 2.70 -4.43 -15.64
C SER A 45 3.52 -3.20 -15.22
N GLU A 46 2.86 -2.05 -15.03
CA GLU A 46 3.52 -0.84 -14.53
C GLU A 46 3.97 -1.02 -13.06
N ILE A 47 3.17 -1.67 -12.23
CA ILE A 47 3.53 -2.02 -10.84
C ILE A 47 4.78 -2.90 -10.78
N VAL A 48 4.88 -3.89 -11.67
CA VAL A 48 6.06 -4.77 -11.75
C VAL A 48 7.34 -3.97 -12.03
N GLU A 49 7.26 -2.96 -12.91
CA GLU A 49 8.38 -2.07 -13.20
C GLU A 49 8.77 -1.22 -11.98
N LEU A 50 7.79 -0.63 -11.29
CA LEU A 50 8.01 0.14 -10.06
C LEU A 50 8.66 -0.70 -8.96
N LEU A 51 8.12 -1.89 -8.69
CA LEU A 51 8.62 -2.78 -7.62
C LEU A 51 10.01 -3.31 -7.94
N THR A 52 10.30 -3.59 -9.21
CA THR A 52 11.65 -3.97 -9.64
C THR A 52 12.64 -2.84 -9.39
N LYS A 53 12.26 -1.60 -9.73
CA LYS A 53 13.11 -0.44 -9.47
C LYS A 53 13.33 -0.21 -7.98
N VAL A 54 12.26 -0.19 -7.19
CA VAL A 54 12.32 0.00 -5.73
C VAL A 54 13.22 -1.03 -5.07
N THR A 55 13.06 -2.31 -5.42
CA THR A 55 13.86 -3.39 -4.84
C THR A 55 15.35 -3.19 -5.12
N ASN A 56 15.68 -2.77 -6.35
CA ASN A 56 17.06 -2.43 -6.72
C ASN A 56 17.58 -1.19 -5.99
N ASP A 57 16.77 -0.13 -5.87
CA ASP A 57 17.11 1.09 -5.15
C ASP A 57 17.38 0.81 -3.66
N LEU A 58 16.51 0.03 -3.02
CA LEU A 58 16.64 -0.36 -1.60
C LEU A 58 17.90 -1.23 -1.37
N ALA A 59 18.21 -2.15 -2.29
CA ALA A 59 19.45 -2.92 -2.24
C ALA A 59 20.70 -2.03 -2.45
N HIS A 60 20.59 -0.98 -3.27
CA HIS A 60 21.68 -0.05 -3.53
C HIS A 60 22.04 0.77 -2.29
N VAL A 61 21.06 1.29 -1.56
CA VAL A 61 21.32 2.10 -0.35
C VAL A 61 21.68 1.30 0.90
N GLN A 62 21.51 -0.02 0.87
CA GLN A 62 22.10 -0.91 1.88
C GLN A 62 23.64 -0.93 1.80
N GLN A 63 24.22 -0.49 0.69
CA GLN A 63 25.66 -0.33 0.57
C GLN A 63 26.10 1.08 1.00
N PRO A 64 27.36 1.24 1.45
CA PRO A 64 27.95 2.54 1.70
C PRO A 64 27.77 3.49 0.52
N ARG A 65 27.61 4.78 0.81
CA ARG A 65 27.48 5.79 -0.23
C ARG A 65 28.74 5.78 -1.12
N PRO A 66 28.60 5.56 -2.44
CA PRO A 66 29.76 5.54 -3.32
C PRO A 66 30.49 6.89 -3.34
N ALA A 67 31.82 6.86 -3.20
CA ALA A 67 32.66 8.06 -3.37
C ALA A 67 32.76 8.53 -4.83
N THR A 68 32.20 7.77 -5.78
CA THR A 68 32.28 8.05 -7.21
C THR A 68 31.30 9.14 -7.63
N ARG A 69 31.72 9.96 -8.60
CA ARG A 69 30.92 11.07 -9.17
C ARG A 69 29.55 10.64 -9.69
N TRP A 70 29.40 9.39 -10.14
CA TRP A 70 28.16 8.87 -10.73
C TRP A 70 27.32 8.03 -9.77
N GLY A 71 27.94 7.34 -8.80
CA GLY A 71 27.22 6.51 -7.84
C GLY A 71 26.64 7.30 -6.66
N GLY A 72 27.35 8.34 -6.19
CA GLY A 72 26.91 9.18 -5.09
C GLY A 72 25.54 9.85 -5.32
N PRO A 73 25.29 10.51 -6.48
CA PRO A 73 24.02 11.19 -6.73
C PRO A 73 22.79 10.28 -6.73
N ASN A 74 22.89 9.05 -7.25
CA ASN A 74 21.77 8.10 -7.23
C ASN A 74 21.49 7.59 -5.81
N TRP A 75 22.55 7.27 -5.06
CA TRP A 75 22.43 6.91 -3.64
C TRP A 75 21.74 8.04 -2.86
N ASP A 76 22.19 9.29 -3.05
CA ASP A 76 21.63 10.46 -2.37
C ASP A 76 20.16 10.69 -2.72
N ARG A 77 19.78 10.45 -3.98
CA ARG A 77 18.38 10.54 -4.43
C ARG A 77 17.50 9.54 -3.69
N ILE A 78 17.92 8.27 -3.62
CA ILE A 78 17.14 7.23 -2.95
C ILE A 78 17.06 7.51 -1.45
N ALA A 79 18.18 7.90 -0.82
CA ALA A 79 18.21 8.30 0.59
C ALA A 79 17.27 9.49 0.87
N ARG A 80 17.24 10.50 0.00
CA ARG A 80 16.27 11.61 0.10
C ARG A 80 14.83 11.14 -0.01
N ASN A 81 14.51 10.18 -0.88
CA ASN A 81 13.17 9.60 -0.97
C ASN A 81 12.79 8.84 0.32
N LEU A 82 13.73 8.07 0.90
CA LEU A 82 13.52 7.36 2.16
C LEU A 82 13.30 8.34 3.32
N ALA A 83 14.07 9.42 3.38
CA ALA A 83 13.86 10.49 4.36
C ALA A 83 12.53 11.23 4.14
N GLY A 84 12.21 11.59 2.89
CA GLY A 84 11.04 12.37 2.50
C GLY A 84 9.71 11.63 2.57
N LEU A 85 9.70 10.30 2.67
CA LEU A 85 8.47 9.53 2.84
C LEU A 85 8.43 8.71 4.12
N PHE A 86 9.54 8.08 4.50
CA PHE A 86 9.59 7.20 5.66
C PHE A 86 10.32 7.81 6.87
N GLY A 87 10.92 9.00 6.74
CA GLY A 87 11.66 9.65 7.84
C GLY A 87 13.01 9.00 8.15
N LEU A 88 13.50 8.13 7.26
CA LEU A 88 14.77 7.42 7.43
C LEU A 88 15.94 8.32 7.00
N GLN A 89 16.31 9.23 7.90
CA GLN A 89 17.37 10.23 7.68
C GLN A 89 18.72 9.57 7.40
N SER A 90 19.49 10.14 6.47
CA SER A 90 20.88 9.79 6.25
C SER A 90 21.78 10.52 7.26
N GLY A 91 22.58 9.81 8.06
CA GLY A 91 23.64 10.38 8.88
C GLY A 91 25.02 9.84 8.48
N ASP A 92 26.10 10.37 9.05
CA ASP A 92 27.47 9.99 8.70
C ASP A 92 27.70 8.47 8.77
N ALA A 93 27.17 7.81 9.81
CA ALA A 93 27.23 6.36 9.96
C ALA A 93 26.54 5.60 8.81
N LEU A 94 25.46 6.15 8.24
CA LEU A 94 24.76 5.57 7.09
C LEU A 94 25.49 5.86 5.77
N LEU A 95 26.20 6.99 5.67
CA LEU A 95 27.05 7.26 4.51
C LEU A 95 28.21 6.26 4.43
N GLU A 96 28.78 5.90 5.59
CA GLU A 96 29.89 4.95 5.69
C GLU A 96 29.47 3.49 5.61
N ASN A 97 28.28 3.13 6.10
CA ASN A 97 27.87 1.72 6.24
C ASN A 97 26.66 1.32 5.38
N GLY A 98 25.92 2.28 4.83
CA GLY A 98 24.61 2.04 4.21
C GLY A 98 23.48 1.91 5.24
N TYR A 99 22.25 1.75 4.75
CA TYR A 99 21.07 1.49 5.59
C TYR A 99 21.08 0.06 6.13
N ASP A 100 21.00 -0.09 7.45
CA ASP A 100 21.01 -1.38 8.15
C ASP A 100 19.65 -2.10 7.99
N PRO A 101 19.60 -3.28 7.34
CA PRO A 101 18.38 -4.09 7.22
C PRO A 101 17.79 -4.54 8.56
N GLY A 102 18.55 -4.50 9.66
CA GLY A 102 18.11 -4.82 11.01
C GLY A 102 17.50 -3.63 11.77
N GLU A 103 17.60 -2.40 11.25
CA GLU A 103 16.96 -1.23 11.84
C GLU A 103 15.43 -1.36 11.73
N GLN A 104 14.72 -1.06 12.82
CA GLN A 104 13.29 -1.36 12.95
C GLN A 104 12.46 -0.80 11.80
N TYR A 105 12.66 0.45 11.40
CA TYR A 105 11.83 1.11 10.40
C TYR A 105 12.24 0.74 8.97
N PHE A 106 13.55 0.66 8.69
CA PHE A 106 14.02 0.21 7.38
C PHE A 106 13.69 -1.26 7.13
N SER A 107 13.78 -2.12 8.14
CA SER A 107 13.37 -3.53 8.04
C SER A 107 11.89 -3.67 7.67
N GLN A 108 11.01 -2.79 8.19
CA GLN A 108 9.60 -2.73 7.82
C GLN A 108 9.41 -2.27 6.37
N VAL A 109 10.24 -1.35 5.87
CA VAL A 109 10.23 -0.95 4.45
C VAL A 109 10.62 -2.13 3.56
N LEU A 110 11.73 -2.81 3.89
CA LEU A 110 12.21 -3.99 3.18
C LEU A 110 11.18 -5.12 3.20
N TYR A 111 10.57 -5.40 4.36
CA TYR A 111 9.57 -6.44 4.54
C TYR A 111 8.38 -6.28 3.58
N THR A 112 7.81 -5.06 3.51
CA THR A 112 6.64 -4.80 2.68
C THR A 112 6.97 -4.90 1.19
N TYR A 113 8.10 -4.30 0.74
CA TYR A 113 8.49 -4.34 -0.67
C TYR A 113 8.95 -5.72 -1.13
N ASP A 114 9.68 -6.46 -0.31
CA ASP A 114 10.08 -7.83 -0.66
C ASP A 114 8.83 -8.71 -0.88
N ARG A 115 7.84 -8.64 0.01
CA ARG A 115 6.60 -9.42 -0.14
C ARG A 115 5.81 -9.05 -1.39
N MET A 116 5.69 -7.75 -1.69
CA MET A 116 5.08 -7.30 -2.95
C MET A 116 5.88 -7.78 -4.16
N TYR A 117 7.22 -7.74 -4.10
CA TYR A 117 8.09 -8.18 -5.19
C TYR A 117 8.00 -9.70 -5.41
N GLN A 118 8.10 -10.51 -4.36
CA GLN A 118 7.96 -11.97 -4.47
C GLN A 118 6.60 -12.36 -5.06
N ALA A 119 5.51 -11.69 -4.65
CA ALA A 119 4.19 -12.01 -5.17
C ALA A 119 3.94 -11.49 -6.58
N LEU A 120 4.06 -10.19 -6.78
CA LEU A 120 3.62 -9.52 -8.00
C LEU A 120 4.65 -9.63 -9.14
N VAL A 121 5.95 -9.74 -8.80
CA VAL A 121 7.02 -9.87 -9.81
C VAL A 121 7.48 -11.32 -10.00
N LYS A 122 7.57 -12.10 -8.92
CA LYS A 122 8.02 -13.51 -8.99
C LYS A 122 6.88 -14.54 -9.02
N GLY A 123 5.63 -14.12 -8.89
CA GLY A 123 4.47 -15.02 -8.91
C GLY A 123 4.40 -15.97 -7.72
N GLN A 124 5.09 -15.66 -6.61
CA GLN A 124 5.07 -16.50 -5.41
C GLN A 124 3.82 -16.20 -4.56
N THR A 125 3.28 -17.23 -3.90
CA THR A 125 2.18 -17.01 -2.97
C THR A 125 2.70 -16.44 -1.65
N VAL A 126 2.37 -15.17 -1.38
CA VAL A 126 2.73 -14.47 -0.14
C VAL A 126 1.47 -13.79 0.41
N GLN A 127 1.01 -14.03 1.62
CA GLN A 127 1.35 -15.09 2.56
C GLN A 127 0.94 -16.48 2.02
N GLU A 128 1.79 -17.50 2.10
CA GLU A 128 1.55 -18.84 1.53
C GLU A 128 0.19 -19.46 1.91
N LYS A 129 -0.31 -19.16 3.11
CA LYS A 129 -1.58 -19.68 3.64
C LYS A 129 -2.71 -18.63 3.68
N GLY A 130 -2.43 -17.42 3.18
CA GLY A 130 -3.27 -16.26 3.41
C GLY A 130 -3.39 -15.88 4.89
N TYR A 131 -4.25 -14.92 5.17
CA TYR A 131 -4.63 -14.46 6.51
C TYR A 131 -5.97 -15.03 6.98
N SER A 132 -6.82 -15.50 6.07
CA SER A 132 -8.07 -16.19 6.42
C SER A 132 -7.85 -17.60 6.97
N GLY A 133 -6.67 -18.17 6.73
CA GLY A 133 -6.37 -19.58 6.97
C GLY A 133 -7.04 -20.54 5.98
N LYS A 134 -7.87 -20.05 5.06
CA LYS A 134 -8.66 -20.85 4.12
C LYS A 134 -7.95 -21.16 2.80
N LEU A 135 -6.82 -20.50 2.50
CA LEU A 135 -6.05 -20.80 1.28
C LEU A 135 -5.31 -22.14 1.36
N LYS A 136 -5.02 -22.63 2.57
CA LYS A 136 -4.22 -23.85 2.80
C LYS A 136 -4.98 -25.15 2.46
N ASP A 137 -6.31 -25.12 2.53
CA ASP A 137 -7.14 -26.33 2.55
C ASP A 137 -7.81 -26.64 1.20
N LEU A 138 -7.51 -25.89 0.14
CA LEU A 138 -8.25 -25.97 -1.12
C LEU A 138 -7.33 -26.06 -2.34
N SER A 139 -7.50 -27.15 -3.11
CA SER A 139 -6.86 -27.32 -4.42
C SER A 139 -7.36 -26.32 -5.47
N GLU A 140 -8.56 -25.74 -5.27
CA GLU A 140 -9.20 -24.82 -6.23
C GLU A 140 -9.04 -23.33 -5.88
N HIS A 141 -8.72 -22.97 -4.62
CA HIS A 141 -8.67 -21.58 -4.14
C HIS A 141 -7.42 -21.29 -3.28
N SER A 142 -6.25 -21.55 -3.85
CA SER A 142 -4.95 -21.39 -3.18
C SER A 142 -4.38 -19.96 -3.20
N LYS A 143 -5.08 -19.02 -3.84
CA LYS A 143 -4.67 -17.62 -4.00
C LYS A 143 -5.67 -16.67 -3.35
N PRO A 144 -5.22 -15.47 -2.91
CA PRO A 144 -6.13 -14.42 -2.53
C PRO A 144 -6.96 -13.96 -3.75
N LEU A 145 -8.17 -13.47 -3.50
CA LEU A 145 -9.17 -13.13 -4.52
C LEU A 145 -9.11 -11.64 -4.85
N LEU A 146 -9.12 -11.30 -6.13
CA LEU A 146 -9.23 -9.92 -6.60
C LEU A 146 -10.56 -9.74 -7.36
N LEU A 147 -11.35 -8.75 -6.93
CA LEU A 147 -12.65 -8.38 -7.49
C LEU A 147 -12.60 -7.06 -8.24
N CYS A 148 -13.50 -6.89 -9.21
CA CYS A 148 -13.78 -5.62 -9.86
C CYS A 148 -15.17 -5.13 -9.44
N GLY A 149 -15.19 -4.23 -8.46
CA GLY A 149 -16.38 -3.77 -7.78
C GLY A 149 -16.92 -4.78 -6.75
N ASP A 150 -18.05 -4.43 -6.15
CA ASP A 150 -18.73 -5.24 -5.13
C ASP A 150 -20.22 -5.45 -5.44
N THR A 151 -20.68 -4.96 -6.59
CA THR A 151 -22.10 -4.89 -6.95
C THR A 151 -22.66 -6.15 -7.59
N ARG A 152 -21.81 -7.11 -7.99
CA ARG A 152 -22.22 -8.33 -8.72
C ARG A 152 -22.06 -9.59 -7.88
N ASN A 153 -22.91 -10.60 -8.13
CA ASN A 153 -22.73 -12.03 -7.81
C ASN A 153 -22.31 -12.45 -6.39
N TRP A 154 -22.59 -11.66 -5.35
CA TRP A 154 -22.51 -12.16 -3.97
C TRP A 154 -23.80 -12.89 -3.61
N GLU A 155 -23.67 -14.13 -3.14
CA GLU A 155 -24.82 -14.95 -2.77
C GLU A 155 -25.03 -14.91 -1.26
N TYR A 156 -26.22 -14.52 -0.83
CA TYR A 156 -26.60 -14.58 0.58
C TYR A 156 -27.00 -16.00 0.98
N PHE A 157 -26.45 -16.46 2.10
CA PHE A 157 -26.87 -17.67 2.79
C PHE A 157 -27.24 -17.35 4.23
N ASP A 158 -28.39 -17.85 4.68
CA ASP A 158 -28.77 -17.80 6.08
C ASP A 158 -27.75 -18.57 6.95
N GLN A 159 -27.54 -18.11 8.18
CA GLN A 159 -26.61 -18.75 9.13
C GLN A 159 -26.82 -20.26 9.30
N ASN A 160 -28.06 -20.75 9.17
CA ASN A 160 -28.42 -22.16 9.32
C ASN A 160 -28.49 -22.92 7.99
N ALA A 161 -28.30 -22.26 6.86
CA ALA A 161 -28.30 -22.91 5.55
C ALA A 161 -27.07 -23.85 5.42
N PRO A 162 -27.17 -24.93 4.64
CA PRO A 162 -26.00 -25.71 4.25
C PRO A 162 -24.98 -24.82 3.54
N ASP A 163 -23.71 -24.91 3.94
CA ASP A 163 -22.64 -24.10 3.37
C ASP A 163 -22.49 -24.33 1.85
N LYS A 164 -21.99 -23.31 1.13
CA LYS A 164 -21.84 -23.38 -0.32
C LYS A 164 -20.80 -24.43 -0.75
N TYR A 165 -19.67 -24.50 -0.04
CA TYR A 165 -18.49 -25.27 -0.41
C TYR A 165 -18.33 -26.56 0.44
N ASP A 166 -18.94 -26.63 1.62
CA ASP A 166 -19.03 -27.82 2.48
C ASP A 166 -20.47 -28.09 2.90
N LYS A 167 -21.24 -28.75 2.03
CA LYS A 167 -22.66 -29.05 2.24
C LYS A 167 -22.96 -29.89 3.51
N SER A 168 -21.94 -30.47 4.14
CA SER A 168 -22.08 -31.21 5.39
C SER A 168 -22.20 -30.32 6.62
N LYS A 169 -21.82 -29.04 6.51
CA LYS A 169 -21.83 -28.04 7.58
C LYS A 169 -22.84 -26.94 7.27
N LYS A 170 -23.26 -26.24 8.31
CA LYS A 170 -23.98 -24.97 8.20
C LYS A 170 -23.00 -23.82 8.01
N VAL A 171 -23.47 -22.72 7.43
CA VAL A 171 -22.68 -21.48 7.27
C VAL A 171 -22.06 -21.02 8.59
N VAL A 172 -22.84 -21.03 9.69
CA VAL A 172 -22.36 -20.63 11.02
C VAL A 172 -21.22 -21.50 11.57
N GLU A 173 -21.10 -22.75 11.12
CA GLU A 173 -20.01 -23.64 11.53
C GLU A 173 -18.71 -23.34 10.78
N VAL A 174 -18.80 -22.78 9.57
CA VAL A 174 -17.67 -22.40 8.71
C VAL A 174 -17.25 -20.94 8.89
N PHE A 175 -18.19 -20.08 9.27
CA PHE A 175 -18.01 -18.65 9.49
C PHE A 175 -18.86 -18.22 10.69
N LYS A 176 -18.24 -18.19 11.87
CA LYS A 176 -18.94 -18.03 13.16
C LYS A 176 -19.65 -16.68 13.27
N GLU A 177 -19.12 -15.66 12.62
CA GLU A 177 -19.64 -14.30 12.56
C GLU A 177 -21.06 -14.28 11.96
N ALA A 178 -21.42 -15.23 11.09
CA ALA A 178 -22.78 -15.36 10.58
C ALA A 178 -23.84 -15.51 11.67
N ALA A 179 -23.49 -16.07 12.84
CA ALA A 179 -24.40 -16.20 13.99
C ALA A 179 -24.96 -14.85 14.44
N ASN A 180 -24.11 -13.82 14.43
CA ASN A 180 -24.43 -12.50 14.96
C ASN A 180 -25.16 -11.62 13.94
N HIS A 181 -24.97 -11.90 12.65
CA HIS A 181 -25.52 -11.07 11.56
C HIS A 181 -26.71 -11.73 10.86
N GLY A 182 -26.99 -13.00 11.12
CA GLY A 182 -28.12 -13.73 10.52
C GLY A 182 -27.76 -14.47 9.23
N GLY A 183 -26.57 -14.24 8.68
CA GLY A 183 -26.09 -14.94 7.50
C GLY A 183 -24.73 -14.45 7.02
N ALA A 184 -24.37 -14.87 5.81
CA ALA A 184 -23.16 -14.46 5.14
C ALA A 184 -23.40 -14.24 3.64
N LEU A 185 -22.72 -13.26 3.07
CA LEU A 185 -22.49 -13.17 1.63
C LEU A 185 -21.28 -14.02 1.29
N ILE A 186 -21.42 -14.89 0.29
CA ILE A 186 -20.39 -15.86 -0.09
C ILE A 186 -20.00 -15.66 -1.56
N ARG A 187 -18.71 -15.52 -1.83
CA ARG A 187 -18.13 -15.45 -3.19
C ARG A 187 -16.68 -15.93 -3.21
N GLY A 188 -16.29 -16.78 -4.18
CA GLY A 188 -14.92 -17.29 -4.29
C GLY A 188 -14.39 -17.90 -2.98
N ASN A 189 -15.25 -18.64 -2.28
CA ASN A 189 -14.99 -19.17 -0.93
C ASN A 189 -14.62 -18.12 0.14
N ARG A 190 -14.97 -16.85 -0.09
CA ARG A 190 -14.89 -15.77 0.88
C ARG A 190 -16.27 -15.50 1.45
N TYR A 191 -16.29 -15.25 2.75
CA TYR A 191 -17.50 -15.11 3.55
C TYR A 191 -17.50 -13.73 4.14
N VAL A 192 -18.57 -12.97 4.02
CA VAL A 192 -18.68 -11.64 4.61
C VAL A 192 -19.96 -11.62 5.43
N GLU A 193 -19.91 -11.05 6.62
CA GLU A 193 -21.09 -10.92 7.48
C GLU A 193 -22.22 -10.19 6.74
N ALA A 194 -23.45 -10.70 6.87
CA ALA A 194 -24.57 -10.14 6.15
C ALA A 194 -25.89 -10.33 6.90
N SER A 195 -26.67 -9.25 6.93
CA SER A 195 -28.04 -9.27 7.42
C SER A 195 -29.01 -9.86 6.38
N PRO A 196 -30.13 -10.47 6.81
CA PRO A 196 -31.18 -10.90 5.91
C PRO A 196 -31.64 -9.76 5.00
N GLY A 197 -31.66 -10.02 3.68
CA GLY A 197 -32.04 -9.04 2.66
C GLY A 197 -30.89 -8.21 2.08
N THR A 198 -29.68 -8.29 2.66
CA THR A 198 -28.47 -7.72 2.07
C THR A 198 -28.11 -8.46 0.78
N ARG A 199 -27.79 -7.70 -0.28
CA ARG A 199 -27.49 -8.24 -1.63
C ARG A 199 -26.08 -7.95 -2.13
N ASN A 200 -25.34 -7.10 -1.44
CA ASN A 200 -23.97 -6.75 -1.74
C ASN A 200 -23.26 -6.37 -0.43
N PRO A 201 -21.93 -6.50 -0.37
CA PRO A 201 -21.18 -6.23 0.85
C PRO A 201 -20.89 -4.73 1.07
N GLY A 202 -21.09 -3.86 0.07
CA GLY A 202 -20.99 -2.40 0.20
C GLY A 202 -19.57 -1.85 0.38
N PHE A 203 -18.53 -2.66 0.11
CA PHE A 203 -17.11 -2.29 0.18
C PHE A 203 -16.75 -1.04 -0.61
N CYS A 204 -17.37 -0.81 -1.77
CA CYS A 204 -17.02 0.27 -2.69
C CYS A 204 -17.76 1.59 -2.43
N THR A 205 -18.57 1.67 -1.37
CA THR A 205 -19.31 2.89 -1.06
C THR A 205 -18.36 4.03 -0.69
N GLY A 206 -18.13 4.96 -1.62
CA GLY A 206 -17.23 6.11 -1.44
C GLY A 206 -15.74 5.76 -1.46
N LYS A 207 -15.35 4.64 -2.07
CA LYS A 207 -13.96 4.16 -2.11
C LYS A 207 -13.49 3.82 -3.53
N TYR A 208 -12.18 3.92 -3.74
CA TYR A 208 -11.51 3.58 -5.00
C TYR A 208 -11.03 2.12 -5.04
N GLY A 209 -10.72 1.56 -3.87
CA GLY A 209 -10.37 0.17 -3.66
C GLY A 209 -10.64 -0.20 -2.21
N PHE A 210 -10.58 -1.49 -1.90
CA PHE A 210 -10.64 -1.95 -0.53
C PHE A 210 -9.97 -3.32 -0.34
N THR A 211 -9.11 -3.42 0.67
CA THR A 211 -8.45 -4.67 1.07
C THR A 211 -9.12 -5.26 2.31
N PHE A 212 -9.76 -6.40 2.15
CA PHE A 212 -10.34 -7.18 3.23
C PHE A 212 -9.37 -8.29 3.65
N ILE A 213 -8.31 -7.90 4.38
CA ILE A 213 -7.14 -8.76 4.67
C ILE A 213 -7.53 -10.10 5.31
N HIS A 214 -8.39 -10.12 6.33
CA HIS A 214 -8.82 -11.37 7.01
C HIS A 214 -9.54 -12.35 6.09
N HIS A 215 -9.94 -11.92 4.90
CA HIS A 215 -10.67 -12.71 3.93
C HIS A 215 -9.86 -12.92 2.66
N ASP A 216 -8.57 -12.58 2.66
CA ASP A 216 -7.68 -12.74 1.50
C ASP A 216 -8.33 -12.21 0.21
N LEU A 217 -8.78 -10.95 0.30
CA LEU A 217 -9.65 -10.32 -0.68
C LEU A 217 -9.23 -8.87 -0.91
N ILE A 218 -9.10 -8.48 -2.18
CA ILE A 218 -9.06 -7.08 -2.62
C ILE A 218 -10.22 -6.84 -3.59
N THR A 219 -10.86 -5.68 -3.50
CA THR A 219 -11.75 -5.19 -4.56
C THR A 219 -11.23 -3.87 -5.09
N ILE A 220 -11.15 -3.75 -6.42
CA ILE A 220 -10.91 -2.49 -7.11
C ILE A 220 -12.26 -1.96 -7.56
N CYS A 221 -12.65 -0.79 -7.07
CA CYS A 221 -14.02 -0.31 -7.21
C CYS A 221 -14.34 0.23 -8.61
N ASP A 222 -15.62 0.15 -8.98
CA ASP A 222 -16.12 0.55 -10.30
C ASP A 222 -15.74 2.01 -10.64
N GLU A 223 -15.73 2.91 -9.65
CA GLU A 223 -15.31 4.30 -9.85
C GLU A 223 -13.91 4.35 -10.47
N THR A 224 -12.93 3.70 -9.86
CA THR A 224 -11.53 3.63 -10.34
C THR A 224 -11.42 3.04 -11.74
N LEU A 225 -12.18 1.97 -12.03
CA LEU A 225 -12.14 1.27 -13.32
C LEU A 225 -12.79 2.05 -14.46
N GLN A 226 -13.68 3.00 -14.13
CA GLN A 226 -14.36 3.88 -15.10
C GLN A 226 -13.50 5.05 -15.55
N PHE A 227 -12.48 5.46 -14.79
CA PHE A 227 -11.59 6.52 -15.22
C PHE A 227 -10.69 6.06 -16.36
N ASP A 228 -10.48 6.95 -17.33
CA ASP A 228 -9.52 6.74 -18.41
C ASP A 228 -8.10 6.76 -17.83
N VAL A 229 -7.31 5.78 -18.28
CA VAL A 229 -5.96 5.44 -17.79
C VAL A 229 -4.93 6.51 -18.16
N GLU A 230 -5.35 7.62 -18.77
CA GLU A 230 -4.50 8.70 -19.22
C GLU A 230 -4.15 9.63 -18.06
N LYS A 231 -3.08 9.30 -17.34
CA LYS A 231 -2.14 10.26 -16.69
C LYS A 231 -1.04 9.56 -15.90
N TRP A 232 -0.51 8.43 -16.36
CA TRP A 232 0.68 7.88 -15.73
C TRP A 232 1.94 8.54 -16.27
N PRO A 233 2.76 9.21 -15.43
CA PRO A 233 3.95 9.94 -15.89
C PRO A 233 5.04 9.04 -16.47
N VAL A 234 4.98 7.72 -16.24
CA VAL A 234 5.97 6.76 -16.78
C VAL A 234 5.75 6.45 -18.26
N ARG A 235 4.52 6.53 -18.78
CA ARG A 235 4.27 6.21 -20.21
C ARG A 235 4.98 7.18 -21.17
N ASP A 236 5.23 8.42 -20.75
CA ASP A 236 5.81 9.47 -21.60
C ASP A 236 7.23 9.89 -21.21
N GLY A 237 7.87 9.19 -20.26
CA GLY A 237 9.15 9.65 -19.70
C GLY A 237 9.05 11.05 -19.09
N GLY A 238 7.84 11.41 -18.62
CA GLY A 238 7.46 12.76 -18.25
C GLY A 238 8.30 13.26 -17.09
N GLU A 239 9.04 14.34 -17.33
CA GLU A 239 9.81 15.05 -16.31
C GLU A 239 8.84 15.65 -15.29
N VAL A 240 8.55 14.92 -14.21
CA VAL A 240 7.91 15.51 -13.05
C VAL A 240 8.95 16.39 -12.37
N VAL A 241 8.80 17.70 -12.56
CA VAL A 241 9.63 18.75 -11.96
C VAL A 241 9.14 19.09 -10.55
N ALA A 242 9.99 19.78 -9.76
CA ALA A 242 9.83 20.09 -8.33
C ALA A 242 8.48 20.71 -7.92
N ASP A 243 7.74 21.33 -8.84
CA ASP A 243 6.49 22.08 -8.58
C ASP A 243 5.23 21.40 -9.12
N THR A 244 5.35 20.19 -9.68
CA THR A 244 4.19 19.46 -10.16
C THR A 244 3.30 19.08 -8.98
N ASP A 245 2.04 19.54 -8.98
CA ASP A 245 1.01 19.00 -8.10
C ASP A 245 0.77 17.54 -8.49
N LEU A 246 1.56 16.66 -7.90
CA LEU A 246 1.56 15.25 -8.22
C LEU A 246 0.17 14.65 -7.98
N ASP A 247 -0.52 15.05 -6.92
CA ASP A 247 -1.87 14.57 -6.61
C ASP A 247 -2.90 15.08 -7.63
N GLY A 248 -2.81 16.32 -8.09
CA GLY A 248 -3.74 16.90 -9.08
C GLY A 248 -3.43 16.54 -10.54
N ALA A 249 -2.15 16.40 -10.89
CA ALA A 249 -1.67 16.31 -12.27
C ALA A 249 -1.41 14.86 -12.75
N HIS A 250 -0.98 13.96 -11.86
CA HIS A 250 -0.49 12.62 -12.26
C HIS A 250 -0.97 11.46 -11.37
N PHE A 251 -1.24 11.72 -10.10
CA PHE A 251 -1.58 10.74 -9.06
C PHE A 251 -2.97 10.98 -8.48
N GLY A 252 -3.85 11.58 -9.29
CA GLY A 252 -5.26 11.78 -8.99
C GLY A 252 -5.79 10.62 -8.17
N ARG A 253 -6.67 10.89 -7.20
CA ARG A 253 -7.23 9.89 -6.25
C ARG A 253 -7.74 8.61 -6.91
N GLN A 254 -7.91 8.63 -8.23
CA GLN A 254 -8.48 7.62 -9.11
C GLN A 254 -7.44 6.89 -9.99
N SER A 255 -6.13 7.16 -9.86
CA SER A 255 -5.09 6.46 -10.62
C SER A 255 -5.10 4.97 -10.27
N LEU A 256 -5.40 4.11 -11.26
CA LEU A 256 -5.53 2.66 -11.05
C LEU A 256 -4.24 2.03 -10.51
N VAL A 257 -3.08 2.40 -11.03
CA VAL A 257 -1.77 1.93 -10.56
C VAL A 257 -1.55 2.27 -9.09
N ARG A 258 -1.83 3.52 -8.71
CA ARG A 258 -1.70 3.97 -7.32
C ARG A 258 -2.68 3.24 -6.40
N VAL A 259 -3.94 3.12 -6.81
CA VAL A 259 -4.97 2.40 -6.03
C VAL A 259 -4.55 0.95 -5.83
N MET A 260 -4.16 0.24 -6.90
CA MET A 260 -3.69 -1.14 -6.79
C MET A 260 -2.44 -1.26 -5.91
N LEU A 261 -1.44 -0.39 -6.06
CA LEU A 261 -0.27 -0.39 -5.16
C LEU A 261 -0.65 -0.19 -3.69
N HIS A 262 -1.58 0.72 -3.42
CA HIS A 262 -2.07 0.99 -2.07
C HIS A 262 -2.79 -0.24 -1.48
N GLU A 263 -3.70 -0.87 -2.22
CA GLU A 263 -4.37 -2.10 -1.79
C GLU A 263 -3.38 -3.26 -1.60
N PHE A 264 -2.40 -3.41 -2.49
CA PHE A 264 -1.32 -4.38 -2.31
C PHE A 264 -0.47 -4.07 -1.08
N ALA A 265 -0.17 -2.80 -0.80
CA ALA A 265 0.58 -2.43 0.40
C ALA A 265 -0.19 -2.81 1.68
N HIS A 266 -1.51 -2.64 1.73
CA HIS A 266 -2.31 -3.18 2.85
C HIS A 266 -2.12 -4.68 3.00
N TYR A 267 -2.29 -5.45 1.93
CA TYR A 267 -2.25 -6.90 1.99
C TYR A 267 -0.85 -7.44 2.35
N TYR A 268 0.19 -6.94 1.68
CA TYR A 268 1.56 -7.45 1.80
C TYR A 268 2.33 -6.81 2.96
N GLY A 269 2.01 -5.59 3.37
CA GLY A 269 2.61 -4.91 4.52
C GLY A 269 2.02 -5.32 5.87
N SER A 270 0.83 -5.94 5.86
CA SER A 270 0.23 -6.54 7.05
C SER A 270 0.94 -7.83 7.46
N ARG A 271 0.74 -8.25 8.72
CA ARG A 271 1.33 -9.50 9.25
C ARG A 271 0.53 -10.08 10.41
N MET A 272 0.71 -11.38 10.65
CA MET A 272 0.23 -12.03 11.86
C MET A 272 1.30 -11.92 12.96
N GLU A 273 0.94 -11.38 14.10
CA GLU A 273 1.75 -11.42 15.34
C GLU A 273 1.06 -12.37 16.32
N GLY A 274 1.55 -13.62 16.34
CA GLY A 274 0.83 -14.72 16.98
C GLY A 274 -0.51 -14.97 16.29
N ASN A 275 -1.62 -14.77 17.02
CA ASN A 275 -2.98 -14.91 16.50
C ASN A 275 -3.62 -13.57 16.14
N GLU A 276 -2.90 -12.45 16.30
CA GLU A 276 -3.42 -11.12 16.02
C GLU A 276 -2.96 -10.65 14.64
N LEU A 277 -3.90 -10.14 13.82
CA LEU A 277 -3.55 -9.48 12.57
C LEU A 277 -3.16 -8.03 12.85
N LYS A 278 -1.91 -7.68 12.56
CA LYS A 278 -1.46 -6.29 12.47
C LYS A 278 -1.66 -5.80 11.04
N LYS A 279 -2.72 -5.01 10.86
CA LYS A 279 -3.05 -4.38 9.58
C LYS A 279 -2.17 -3.15 9.36
N LEU A 280 -1.61 -3.01 8.17
CA LEU A 280 -1.08 -1.74 7.71
C LEU A 280 -2.29 -0.83 7.41
N PRO A 281 -2.48 0.30 8.11
CA PRO A 281 -3.68 1.10 7.98
C PRO A 281 -3.62 2.08 6.79
N ASP A 282 -4.77 2.66 6.47
CA ASP A 282 -4.84 3.87 5.65
C ASP A 282 -4.16 5.02 6.39
N GLN A 283 -3.63 5.97 5.64
CA GLN A 283 -3.08 7.19 6.18
C GLN A 283 -4.19 8.04 6.79
N GLN A 284 -3.98 8.45 8.04
CA GLN A 284 -4.68 9.59 8.61
C GLN A 284 -3.95 10.88 8.21
N ALA A 285 -4.64 11.81 7.54
CA ALA A 285 -4.01 13.06 7.12
C ALA A 285 -3.61 13.90 8.33
N VAL A 286 -2.40 14.44 8.31
CA VAL A 286 -1.87 15.34 9.33
C VAL A 286 -1.33 16.62 8.71
N ASP A 287 -1.42 17.72 9.46
CA ASP A 287 -0.75 18.96 9.08
C ASP A 287 0.75 18.95 9.44
N THR A 288 1.42 20.09 9.19
CA THR A 288 2.85 20.27 9.45
C THR A 288 3.23 20.14 10.93
N ASN A 289 2.27 20.24 11.84
CA ASN A 289 2.47 20.09 13.27
C ASN A 289 2.07 18.68 13.76
N GLY A 290 1.59 17.81 12.88
CA GLY A 290 1.16 16.45 13.24
C GLY A 290 -0.25 16.37 13.80
N CYS A 291 -1.06 17.44 13.67
CA CYS A 291 -2.45 17.41 14.07
C CYS A 291 -3.29 16.73 12.98
N PHE A 292 -4.21 15.84 13.38
CA PHE A 292 -5.11 15.19 12.43
C PHE A 292 -6.00 16.19 11.70
N LEU A 293 -6.27 15.89 10.44
CA LEU A 293 -7.16 16.65 9.56
C LEU A 293 -8.44 15.85 9.31
N TRP A 294 -9.56 16.50 9.59
CA TRP A 294 -10.92 15.97 9.45
C TRP A 294 -11.67 16.76 8.39
N THR A 295 -12.68 16.18 7.75
CA THR A 295 -13.47 16.89 6.72
C THR A 295 -14.59 17.69 7.38
N GLY A 296 -14.41 18.95 7.72
CA GLY A 296 -15.49 19.78 8.28
C GLY A 296 -16.59 20.13 7.27
N ASP A 297 -17.52 20.99 7.70
CA ASP A 297 -18.60 21.49 6.85
C ASP A 297 -18.07 22.03 5.51
N ARG A 298 -18.77 21.69 4.41
CA ARG A 298 -18.44 22.11 3.04
C ARG A 298 -17.10 21.59 2.51
N ASN A 299 -16.69 20.38 2.90
CA ASN A 299 -15.45 19.72 2.46
C ASN A 299 -14.16 20.47 2.81
N LYS A 300 -14.18 21.32 3.84
CA LYS A 300 -12.97 22.01 4.30
C LYS A 300 -12.25 21.16 5.35
N SER A 301 -10.94 21.03 5.22
CA SER A 301 -10.14 20.36 6.26
C SER A 301 -10.19 21.17 7.57
N VAL A 302 -10.54 20.50 8.67
CA VAL A 302 -10.57 21.06 10.03
C VAL A 302 -9.69 20.23 10.96
N ARG A 303 -9.18 20.86 12.02
CA ARG A 303 -8.23 20.25 12.97
C ARG A 303 -8.91 19.71 14.23
N GLU A 304 -10.24 19.83 14.32
CA GLU A 304 -11.04 19.37 15.46
C GLU A 304 -11.85 18.12 15.10
N PRO A 305 -11.82 17.06 15.93
CA PRO A 305 -12.63 15.86 15.77
C PRO A 305 -14.10 16.07 16.21
N ARG A 306 -14.49 17.26 16.67
CA ARG A 306 -15.86 17.57 17.05
C ARG A 306 -16.26 18.88 16.40
N THR A 307 -17.39 18.88 15.72
CA THR A 307 -18.10 20.11 15.42
C THR A 307 -18.47 20.81 16.74
N ALA A 308 -18.62 22.14 16.74
CA ALA A 308 -18.90 22.92 17.96
C ALA A 308 -20.18 22.47 18.72
N ASP A 309 -21.03 21.66 18.08
CA ASP A 309 -22.26 21.09 18.60
C ASP A 309 -22.15 19.61 19.03
N GLY A 310 -20.94 19.03 19.06
CA GLY A 310 -20.66 17.72 19.67
C GLY A 310 -21.10 16.50 18.86
N ARG A 311 -21.33 16.64 17.55
CA ARG A 311 -21.60 15.49 16.66
C ARG A 311 -20.33 14.66 16.40
N ASP A 312 -20.53 13.44 15.90
CA ASP A 312 -19.44 12.54 15.50
C ASP A 312 -18.42 13.24 14.60
N PRO A 313 -17.12 12.90 14.75
CA PRO A 313 -16.08 13.45 13.88
C PRO A 313 -16.47 13.24 12.43
N PRO A 314 -16.40 14.28 11.60
CA PRO A 314 -16.67 14.08 10.20
C PRO A 314 -15.56 13.24 9.56
N LEU A 315 -15.85 12.61 8.43
CA LEU A 315 -14.95 11.68 7.73
C LEU A 315 -13.51 12.21 7.68
N GLN A 316 -12.55 11.37 8.09
CA GLN A 316 -11.13 11.73 8.03
C GLN A 316 -10.74 12.06 6.59
N VAL A 317 -9.98 13.12 6.40
CA VAL A 317 -9.47 13.46 5.07
C VAL A 317 -8.44 12.40 4.70
N VAL A 318 -8.66 11.70 3.60
CA VAL A 318 -7.68 10.75 3.07
C VAL A 318 -7.06 11.32 1.79
N PHE A 319 -5.76 11.08 1.68
CA PHE A 319 -4.89 11.12 0.50
C PHE A 319 -4.25 12.45 0.07
N GLY A 320 -2.92 12.42 0.07
CA GLY A 320 -2.06 13.25 -0.75
C GLY A 320 -0.59 13.03 -0.39
N LEU A 321 0.31 13.17 -1.35
CA LEU A 321 1.76 13.10 -1.12
C LEU A 321 2.18 14.03 0.02
N LYS A 322 1.60 15.24 0.07
CA LYS A 322 1.86 16.22 1.13
C LYS A 322 1.56 15.69 2.54
N SER A 323 0.52 14.87 2.69
CA SER A 323 0.21 14.29 3.98
C SER A 323 1.26 13.24 4.35
N CYS A 324 1.66 12.37 3.42
CA CYS A 324 2.74 11.39 3.63
C CYS A 324 4.05 12.07 4.04
N THR A 325 4.39 13.20 3.41
CA THR A 325 5.60 13.96 3.76
C THR A 325 5.52 14.66 5.11
N ASN A 326 4.33 14.97 5.62
CA ASN A 326 4.20 15.45 6.99
C ASN A 326 4.43 14.33 8.01
N LEU A 327 4.00 13.09 7.71
CA LEU A 327 4.20 11.96 8.63
C LEU A 327 5.67 11.71 8.94
N ASN A 328 6.60 11.99 8.04
CA ASN A 328 8.02 11.71 8.30
C ASN A 328 8.69 12.69 9.28
N LYS A 329 8.07 13.84 9.58
CA LYS A 329 8.73 14.96 10.25
C LYS A 329 9.02 14.64 11.72
N ASN A 330 10.22 15.00 12.17
CA ASN A 330 10.60 14.84 13.57
C ASN A 330 9.91 15.91 14.45
N GLN A 331 9.20 15.48 15.49
CA GLN A 331 8.49 16.36 16.43
C GLN A 331 9.37 16.84 17.60
N THR A 332 10.53 16.24 17.86
CA THR A 332 11.29 16.49 19.11
C THR A 332 11.81 17.93 19.24
N GLY A 333 11.99 18.64 18.12
CA GLY A 333 12.42 20.04 18.09
C GLY A 333 11.28 21.05 17.85
N ASN A 334 10.08 20.59 17.50
CA ASN A 334 8.97 21.47 17.15
C ASN A 334 8.16 21.82 18.40
N LYS A 335 8.32 23.05 18.91
CA LYS A 335 7.57 23.58 20.07
C LYS A 335 6.04 23.61 19.86
N ASP A 336 5.62 23.57 18.60
CA ASP A 336 4.23 23.62 18.16
C ASP A 336 3.72 22.23 17.71
N ALA A 337 4.52 21.17 17.90
CA ALA A 337 4.10 19.79 17.64
C ALA A 337 2.84 19.43 18.43
N GLY A 338 1.88 18.83 17.73
CA GLY A 338 0.55 18.52 18.24
C GLY A 338 -0.22 19.73 18.76
N LYS A 339 0.07 20.93 18.25
CA LYS A 339 -0.70 22.14 18.49
C LYS A 339 -1.16 22.76 17.18
N PHE A 340 -2.29 23.45 17.23
CA PHE A 340 -2.77 24.24 16.11
C PHE A 340 -3.29 25.60 16.55
N GLU A 341 -3.19 26.57 15.65
CA GLU A 341 -3.72 27.91 15.89
C GLU A 341 -5.25 27.93 15.72
N LYS A 342 -5.92 28.46 16.74
CA LYS A 342 -7.36 28.74 16.79
C LYS A 342 -7.55 30.14 17.34
N ASP A 343 -8.19 31.01 16.56
CA ASP A 343 -8.48 32.40 16.94
C ASP A 343 -7.25 33.19 17.45
N GLY A 344 -6.08 32.96 16.82
CA GLY A 344 -4.81 33.61 17.20
C GLY A 344 -4.07 32.97 18.38
N VAL A 345 -4.54 31.82 18.89
CA VAL A 345 -3.95 31.12 20.04
C VAL A 345 -3.65 29.67 19.68
N TYR A 346 -2.47 29.17 20.07
CA TYR A 346 -2.14 27.75 19.93
C TYR A 346 -2.85 26.92 21.00
N VAL A 347 -3.69 25.97 20.56
CA VAL A 347 -4.37 25.01 21.42
C VAL A 347 -3.82 23.60 21.20
N PRO A 348 -3.89 22.71 22.22
CA PRO A 348 -3.51 21.30 22.04
C PRO A 348 -4.39 20.61 20.98
N GLY A 349 -3.74 19.90 20.06
CA GLY A 349 -4.32 18.99 19.08
C GLY A 349 -3.93 17.54 19.39
N THR A 350 -3.52 16.79 18.37
CA THR A 350 -3.09 15.38 18.52
C THR A 350 -1.56 15.24 18.46
N LEU A 351 -0.99 14.48 19.39
CA LEU A 351 0.45 14.19 19.48
C LEU A 351 0.77 12.79 18.94
N GLY A 352 2.01 12.56 18.52
CA GLY A 352 2.51 11.22 18.17
C GLY A 352 2.18 10.72 16.76
N ASN A 353 1.69 11.58 15.87
CA ASN A 353 1.28 11.20 14.51
C ASN A 353 2.33 11.51 13.43
N MET A 354 3.59 11.68 13.83
CA MET A 354 4.71 11.90 12.91
C MET A 354 5.97 11.15 13.40
N GLY A 355 6.95 11.05 12.52
CA GLY A 355 8.18 10.28 12.68
C GLY A 355 8.14 8.94 11.92
N PRO A 356 9.29 8.25 11.84
CA PRO A 356 9.42 7.00 11.09
C PRO A 356 8.42 5.93 11.47
N SER A 357 8.11 5.79 12.77
CA SER A 357 7.15 4.80 13.27
C SER A 357 5.75 4.93 12.67
N VAL A 358 5.33 6.16 12.33
CA VAL A 358 4.03 6.43 11.70
C VAL A 358 4.16 6.37 10.19
N ALA A 359 5.24 6.94 9.65
CA ALA A 359 5.48 7.02 8.22
C ALA A 359 5.68 5.64 7.56
N THR A 360 6.33 4.69 8.24
CA THR A 360 6.46 3.29 7.80
C THR A 360 5.23 2.45 8.07
N TRP A 361 4.18 3.01 8.70
CA TRP A 361 2.98 2.28 9.12
C TRP A 361 1.70 2.81 8.48
N THR A 362 1.73 2.99 7.15
CA THR A 362 0.58 3.36 6.32
C THR A 362 0.81 2.89 4.88
N ALA A 363 -0.23 2.38 4.22
CA ALA A 363 -0.14 1.88 2.84
C ALA A 363 0.20 2.97 1.81
N GLU A 364 -0.25 4.21 2.04
CA GLU A 364 -0.07 5.34 1.15
C GLU A 364 1.40 5.67 0.94
N THR A 365 2.19 5.70 2.01
CA THR A 365 3.63 6.00 1.91
C THR A 365 4.35 4.99 1.02
N TYR A 366 3.97 3.71 1.08
CA TYR A 366 4.50 2.68 0.18
C TYR A 366 4.05 2.86 -1.27
N ALA A 367 2.78 3.21 -1.50
CA ALA A 367 2.30 3.50 -2.84
C ALA A 367 3.08 4.70 -3.43
N TYR A 368 3.20 5.81 -2.70
CA TYR A 368 3.92 7.00 -3.18
C TYR A 368 5.43 6.77 -3.33
N PHE A 369 6.07 6.03 -2.42
CA PHE A 369 7.52 5.78 -2.51
C PHE A 369 7.87 4.98 -3.76
N ALA A 370 7.05 4.00 -4.13
CA ALA A 370 7.30 3.22 -5.34
C ALA A 370 7.31 4.10 -6.60
N ILE A 371 6.37 5.03 -6.64
CA ILE A 371 6.16 5.95 -7.75
C ILE A 371 7.26 7.00 -7.80
N ILE A 372 7.54 7.67 -6.68
CA ILE A 372 8.58 8.70 -6.60
C ILE A 372 9.97 8.14 -6.84
N SER A 373 10.24 6.90 -6.41
CA SER A 373 11.51 6.24 -6.70
C SER A 373 11.73 6.09 -8.20
N TYR A 374 10.67 5.95 -8.99
CA TYR A 374 10.71 5.89 -10.44
C TYR A 374 10.95 7.24 -11.11
N LEU A 375 10.57 8.36 -10.46
CA LEU A 375 10.79 9.71 -10.97
C LEU A 375 12.25 10.15 -10.74
N GLU A 376 13.09 10.06 -11.77
CA GLU A 376 14.52 10.39 -11.66
C GLU A 376 14.79 11.88 -11.35
N LYS A 377 13.91 12.77 -11.81
CA LYS A 377 14.02 14.23 -11.65
C LYS A 377 13.20 14.78 -10.47
N TRP A 378 12.63 13.93 -9.64
CA TRP A 378 11.87 14.37 -8.48
C TRP A 378 12.77 15.12 -7.50
N GLU A 379 12.39 16.34 -7.17
CA GLU A 379 13.04 17.16 -6.15
C GLU A 379 12.07 17.36 -4.99
N TRP A 380 12.51 16.98 -3.79
CA TRP A 380 11.76 17.26 -2.58
C TRP A 380 11.87 18.75 -2.22
N PRO A 381 10.80 19.36 -1.67
CA PRO A 381 10.94 20.62 -0.95
C PRO A 381 12.05 20.48 0.09
N ILE A 382 12.97 21.45 0.16
CA ILE A 382 14.10 21.44 1.09
C ILE A 382 13.56 21.20 2.52
N PRO A 383 13.98 20.14 3.22
CA PRO A 383 13.52 19.89 4.58
C PRO A 383 13.98 21.03 5.49
N GLU A 384 13.06 21.63 6.25
CA GLU A 384 13.46 22.29 7.49
C GLU A 384 14.09 21.22 8.39
N GLU A 385 15.33 21.45 8.83
CA GLU A 385 16.23 20.48 9.48
C GLU A 385 15.49 19.51 10.42
N ALA A 386 15.43 18.23 10.04
CA ALA A 386 14.91 17.17 10.89
C ALA A 386 16.03 16.73 11.85
N GLY A 387 15.79 16.92 13.16
CA GLY A 387 16.76 16.62 14.21
C GLY A 387 17.17 15.15 14.33
N PRO A 388 18.27 14.85 15.06
CA PRO A 388 18.90 13.54 15.11
C PRO A 388 17.94 12.44 15.60
N GLN A 389 18.08 11.25 15.00
CA GLN A 389 17.38 10.05 15.46
C GLN A 389 17.81 9.73 16.89
N THR A 390 16.86 9.71 17.82
CA THR A 390 17.10 9.16 19.15
C THR A 390 16.98 7.65 19.05
N THR A 391 18.09 6.95 19.26
CA THR A 391 18.16 5.51 19.47
C THR A 391 17.57 5.14 20.83
N THR A 392 16.30 5.47 21.06
CA THR A 392 15.55 4.90 22.17
C THR A 392 14.78 3.71 21.63
N ALA A 393 15.29 2.51 21.95
CA ALA A 393 14.50 1.29 21.99
C ALA A 393 13.35 1.50 23.00
N GLY A 394 12.29 2.18 22.55
CA GLY A 394 11.03 2.24 23.25
C GLY A 394 10.25 0.97 22.91
N PRO A 395 9.56 0.36 23.89
CA PRO A 395 8.62 -0.70 23.55
C PRO A 395 7.58 -0.15 22.57
N LEU A 396 7.16 -1.00 21.63
CA LEU A 396 5.98 -0.77 20.79
C LEU A 396 4.86 -0.14 21.64
N PRO A 397 4.09 0.83 21.11
CA PRO A 397 2.91 1.31 21.79
C PRO A 397 1.98 0.10 22.05
N THR A 398 1.95 -0.34 23.30
CA THR A 398 0.96 -1.25 23.86
C THR A 398 -0.39 -0.54 24.00
N PRO A 399 -1.50 -1.29 23.96
CA PRO A 399 -2.76 -0.96 23.27
C PRO A 399 -3.50 0.29 23.71
#